data_AF-A0A453HP26-F1
#
_entry.id   AF-A0A453HP26-F1
#
_cell.length_a   1.000
_cell.length_b   1.000
_cell.length_c   1.000
_cell.angle_alpha   90.00
_cell.angle_beta   90.00
_cell.angle_gamma   90.00
#
_symmetry.space_group_name_H-M   'P 1'
#
loop_
_entity.id
_entity.type
_entity.pdbx_description
1 polymer ?
#
loop_
_entity_poly.entity_id
_entity_poly.type
_entity_poly.pdbx_seq_one_letter_code
_entity_poly.pdbx_strand_id
1 'polypeptide(L)'
;MLMRPWPASAIGTASFEGADERLNRIKRVFIKTQRDHMLDPQQQDSMIKKWPPSEVLVIDTDHSPFFSAPEQLFNLIVKSL
;
A
#
# COMPACT_ATOMS: atom_id res chain seq x y z
N MET A 1 -9.11 -0.96 -21.90
CA MET A 1 -8.28 -0.26 -20.89
C MET A 1 -8.02 -1.26 -19.76
N LEU A 2 -6.77 -1.46 -19.34
CA LEU A 2 -6.39 -2.48 -18.34
C LEU A 2 -6.74 -2.10 -16.89
N MET A 3 -6.95 -0.80 -16.62
CA MET A 3 -7.31 -0.28 -15.30
C MET A 3 -8.57 0.59 -15.36
N ARG A 4 -9.33 0.59 -14.26
CA ARG A 4 -10.39 1.57 -14.04
C ARG A 4 -9.77 2.95 -13.73
N PRO A 5 -10.48 4.06 -14.01
CA PRO A 5 -9.99 5.39 -13.63
C PRO A 5 -9.70 5.52 -12.14
N TRP A 6 -8.71 6.35 -11.81
CA TRP A 6 -8.31 6.60 -10.42
C TRP A 6 -9.47 7.22 -9.61
N PRO A 7 -9.81 6.68 -8.42
CA PRO A 7 -10.95 7.14 -7.63
C PRO A 7 -10.62 8.40 -6.81
N ALA A 8 -10.28 9.50 -7.48
CA ALA A 8 -9.81 10.75 -6.84
C ALA A 8 -10.77 11.29 -5.77
N SER A 9 -12.08 11.23 -6.02
CA SER A 9 -13.09 11.70 -5.08
C SER A 9 -13.09 10.90 -3.77
N ALA A 10 -13.00 9.57 -3.85
CA ALA A 10 -13.05 8.70 -2.67
C ALA A 10 -11.85 8.93 -1.74
N ILE A 11 -10.67 9.23 -2.27
CA ILE A 11 -9.48 9.49 -1.45
C ILE A 11 -9.64 10.74 -0.59
N GLY A 12 -10.33 11.78 -1.11
CA GLY A 12 -10.55 13.03 -0.37
C GLY A 12 -11.76 13.02 0.56
N THR A 13 -12.75 12.17 0.30
CA THR A 13 -14.04 12.20 1.02
C THR A 13 -14.28 11.00 1.92
N ALA A 14 -13.52 9.92 1.75
CA ALA A 14 -13.69 8.72 2.58
C ALA A 14 -13.39 9.03 4.04
N SER A 15 -14.38 8.79 4.89
CA SER A 15 -14.23 8.72 6.34
C SER A 15 -14.55 7.31 6.81
N PHE A 16 -13.93 6.90 7.91
CA PHE A 16 -14.21 5.64 8.57
C PHE A 16 -14.66 5.96 9.99
N GLU A 17 -15.82 5.47 10.38
CA GLU A 17 -16.35 5.63 11.74
C GLU A 17 -15.77 4.55 12.66
N GLY A 18 -15.22 4.98 13.80
CA GLY A 18 -14.68 4.10 14.82
C GLY A 18 -13.23 3.66 14.56
N ALA A 19 -12.36 3.90 15.53
CA ALA A 19 -11.12 3.13 15.68
C ALA A 19 -11.51 1.73 16.16
N ASP A 20 -12.08 0.94 15.25
CA ASP A 20 -12.53 -0.40 15.58
C ASP A 20 -11.31 -1.26 15.87
N GLU A 21 -11.10 -1.61 17.15
CA GLU A 21 -9.99 -2.47 17.57
C GLU A 21 -9.93 -3.77 16.77
N ARG A 22 -11.07 -4.24 16.22
CA ARG A 22 -11.12 -5.42 15.35
C ARG A 22 -10.25 -5.25 14.10
N LEU A 23 -10.13 -4.04 13.55
CA LEU A 23 -9.28 -3.75 12.38
C LEU A 23 -7.80 -3.94 12.68
N ASN A 24 -7.39 -3.70 13.93
CA ASN A 24 -6.00 -3.88 14.36
C ASN A 24 -5.67 -5.34 14.73
N ARG A 25 -6.66 -6.24 14.81
CA ARG A 25 -6.44 -7.68 15.07
C ARG A 25 -5.92 -8.43 13.85
N ILE A 26 -6.10 -7.88 12.65
CA ILE A 26 -5.67 -8.51 11.41
C ILE A 26 -4.21 -8.13 11.14
N LYS A 27 -3.38 -9.13 10.83
CA LYS A 27 -1.98 -8.91 10.38
C LYS A 27 -2.02 -8.05 9.12
N ARG A 28 -1.33 -6.91 9.16
CA ARG A 28 -1.19 -5.99 8.02
C ARG A 28 0.26 -5.97 7.58
N VAL A 29 0.48 -6.07 6.28
CA VAL A 29 1.80 -5.92 5.66
C VAL A 29 1.73 -4.76 4.68
N PHE A 30 2.70 -3.87 4.73
CA PHE A 30 2.81 -2.74 3.80
C PHE A 30 3.98 -3.00 2.85
N ILE A 31 3.76 -3.00 1.54
CA ILE A 31 4.82 -3.13 0.53
C ILE A 31 5.10 -1.72 -0.01
N LYS A 32 6.27 -1.16 0.33
CA LYS A 32 6.73 0.17 -0.07
C LYS A 32 7.39 0.11 -1.44
N THR A 33 7.01 0.99 -2.35
CA THR A 33 7.56 1.15 -3.71
C THR A 33 8.58 2.30 -3.73
N GLN A 34 9.83 2.04 -4.12
CA GLN A 34 10.92 3.03 -3.98
C GLN A 34 10.95 4.11 -5.08
N ARG A 35 10.41 3.83 -6.27
CA ARG A 35 10.38 4.75 -7.42
C ARG A 35 8.97 5.26 -7.71
N ASP A 36 8.16 5.37 -6.67
CA ASP A 36 6.80 5.83 -6.78
C ASP A 36 6.76 7.36 -6.94
N HIS A 37 6.22 7.80 -8.07
CA HIS A 37 6.05 9.22 -8.39
C HIS A 37 4.62 9.71 -8.12
N MET A 38 3.71 8.81 -7.75
CA MET A 38 2.35 9.13 -7.38
C MET A 38 2.20 9.33 -5.87
N LEU A 39 2.83 8.44 -5.09
CA LEU A 39 2.95 8.52 -3.64
C LEU A 39 4.44 8.51 -3.29
N ASP A 40 4.99 9.70 -3.05
CA ASP A 40 6.42 9.82 -2.76
C ASP A 40 6.82 9.03 -1.49
N PRO A 41 8.12 8.72 -1.30
CA PRO A 41 8.55 7.91 -0.17
C PRO A 41 8.15 8.48 1.21
N GLN A 42 8.05 9.80 1.35
CA GLN A 42 7.70 10.48 2.60
C GLN A 42 6.19 10.38 2.90
N GLN A 43 5.36 10.42 1.86
CA GLN A 43 3.93 10.15 1.95
C GLN A 43 3.67 8.71 2.39
N GLN A 44 4.38 7.75 1.79
CA GLN A 44 4.30 6.34 2.21
C GLN A 44 4.73 6.17 3.67
N ASP A 45 5.81 6.81 4.11
CA ASP A 45 6.25 6.79 5.51
C ASP A 45 5.22 7.40 6.46
N SER A 46 4.54 8.46 6.03
CA SER A 46 3.46 9.08 6.80
C SER A 46 2.25 8.15 6.93
N MET A 47 1.92 7.38 5.90
CA MET A 47 0.85 6.36 5.94
C MET A 47 1.21 5.23 6.93
N ILE A 48 2.45 4.72 6.86
CA ILE A 48 2.96 3.69 7.78
C ILE A 48 2.90 4.20 9.21
N LYS A 49 3.34 5.43 9.48
CA LYS A 49 3.30 6.03 10.82
C LYS A 49 1.87 6.22 11.33
N LYS A 50 0.95 6.65 10.47
CA LYS A 50 -0.46 6.89 10.83
C LYS A 50 -1.18 5.59 11.21
N TRP A 51 -0.85 4.47 10.54
CA TRP A 51 -1.47 3.18 10.84
C TRP A 51 -0.45 2.03 10.75
N PRO A 52 0.37 1.84 11.80
CA PRO A 52 1.52 0.93 11.77
C PRO A 52 1.14 -0.51 11.39
N PRO A 53 1.72 -1.09 10.33
CA PRO A 53 1.52 -2.48 9.97
C PRO A 53 2.38 -3.40 10.86
N SER A 54 2.15 -4.72 10.78
CA SER A 54 2.98 -5.73 11.43
C SER A 54 4.34 -5.89 10.74
N GLU A 55 4.40 -5.62 9.43
CA GLU A 55 5.61 -5.73 8.63
C GLU A 55 5.62 -4.69 7.51
N VAL A 56 6.81 -4.19 7.19
CA VAL A 56 7.06 -3.34 6.02
C VAL A 56 8.05 -4.05 5.11
N LEU A 57 7.63 -4.35 3.89
CA LEU A 57 8.47 -4.86 2.82
C LEU A 57 8.77 -3.73 1.86
N VAL A 58 9.87 -3.84 1.11
CA VAL A 58 10.30 -2.81 0.15
C VAL A 58 10.56 -3.46 -1.19
N ILE A 59 10.12 -2.81 -2.26
CA ILE A 59 10.33 -3.22 -3.65
C ILE A 59 10.79 -2.02 -4.48
N ASP A 60 11.80 -2.22 -5.32
CA ASP A 60 12.44 -1.16 -6.09
C ASP A 60 11.71 -0.91 -7.43
N THR A 61 10.46 -0.46 -7.35
CA THR A 61 9.56 -0.29 -8.51
C THR A 61 8.83 1.04 -8.49
N ASP A 62 8.14 1.33 -9.59
CA ASP A 62 7.13 2.39 -9.68
C ASP A 62 5.87 2.10 -8.83
N HIS A 63 4.86 2.95 -8.96
CA HIS A 63 3.57 2.86 -8.26
C HIS A 63 2.78 1.57 -8.59
N SER A 64 3.08 0.91 -9.71
CA SER A 64 2.31 -0.21 -10.24
C SER A 64 3.20 -1.45 -10.41
N PRO A 65 3.74 -2.03 -9.30
CA PRO A 65 4.59 -3.22 -9.34
C PRO A 65 3.91 -4.42 -10.01
N PHE A 66 2.58 -4.46 -10.03
CA PHE A 66 1.80 -5.48 -10.73
C PHE A 66 1.89 -5.39 -12.27
N PHE A 67 2.38 -4.27 -12.81
CA PHE A 67 2.77 -4.15 -14.22
C PHE A 67 4.28 -4.17 -14.39
N SER A 68 5.02 -3.42 -13.57
CA SER A 68 6.46 -3.20 -13.76
C SER A 68 7.35 -4.34 -13.27
N ALA A 69 6.93 -5.09 -12.24
CA ALA A 69 7.68 -6.23 -11.69
C ALA A 69 6.76 -7.28 -11.03
N PRO A 70 5.83 -7.91 -11.78
CA PRO A 70 4.80 -8.79 -11.21
C PRO A 70 5.36 -10.01 -10.47
N GLU A 71 6.47 -10.60 -10.94
CA GLU A 71 7.11 -11.75 -10.29
C GLU A 71 7.75 -11.37 -8.94
N GLN A 72 8.41 -10.21 -8.87
CA GLN A 72 9.00 -9.72 -7.63
C GLN A 72 7.92 -9.41 -6.60
N LEU A 73 6.82 -8.77 -7.03
CA LEU A 73 5.66 -8.53 -6.19
C LEU A 73 5.06 -9.85 -5.67
N PHE A 74 4.91 -10.85 -6.54
CA PHE A 74 4.40 -12.17 -6.16
C PHE A 74 5.26 -12.82 -5.07
N ASN A 75 6.58 -12.80 -5.22
CA ASN A 75 7.49 -13.36 -4.23
C ASN A 75 7.35 -12.68 -2.86
N LEU A 76 7.19 -11.35 -2.83
CA LEU A 76 6.93 -10.62 -1.58
C LEU A 76 5.59 -10.98 -0.95
N ILE A 77 4.54 -11.13 -1.76
CA ILE A 77 3.22 -11.56 -1.28
C ILE A 77 3.33 -12.94 -0.63
N VAL A 78 3.91 -13.93 -1.33
CA VAL A 78 4.07 -15.30 -0.80
C VAL A 78 4.88 -15.32 0.49
N LYS A 79 5.94 -14.50 0.58
CA LYS A 79 6.75 -14.37 1.81
C LYS A 79 5.95 -13.80 2.99
N SER A 80 4.95 -12.95 2.72
CA SER A 80 4.19 -12.21 3.72
C SER A 80 2.97 -12.94 4.28
N LEU A 81 2.54 -14.01 3.60
CA LEU A 81 1.48 -14.93 4.06
C LEU A 81 1.94 -15.67 5.32
#